data_AF-A0A2M8B4K0-F1
#
_entry.id   AF-A0A2M8B4K0-F1
#
_cell.length_a   1.000
_cell.length_b   1.000
_cell.length_c   1.000
_cell.angle_alpha   90.00
_cell.angle_beta   90.00
_cell.angle_gamma   90.00
#
_symmetry.space_group_name_H-M   'P 1'
#
loop_
_entity.id
_entity.type
_entity.pdbx_description
1 polymer ?
#
loop_
_entity_poly.entity_id
_entity_poly.type
_entity_poly.pdbx_seq_one_letter_code
_entity_poly.pdbx_strand_id
1 'polypeptide(L)'
;MVLAAVILFLILAYIFPAGHPKAMVLSGSWTLSGGVDLILVALLQVFSYPFHDPVMTDRAFITEPRKMLRSFTVAGILGVLFILLFSFVGIYNRVEGVGGNSTIGTAAAFGLPLLFFMNLMMLTSGCSTIDSTFSSIGKLVSFEVLPGWKVDKVVL
;
A
#
# COMPACT_ATOMS: atom_id res chain seq x y z
N MET A 1 -3.64 -8.42 4.12
CA MET A 1 -3.43 -8.39 2.65
C MET A 1 -4.40 -9.27 1.87
N VAL A 2 -4.57 -10.57 2.19
CA VAL A 2 -5.52 -11.44 1.46
C VAL A 2 -6.95 -10.89 1.48
N LEU A 3 -7.46 -10.50 2.65
CA LEU A 3 -8.78 -9.87 2.76
C LEU A 3 -8.91 -8.64 1.86
N ALA A 4 -7.89 -7.75 1.88
CA ALA A 4 -7.90 -6.55 1.06
C ALA A 4 -7.89 -6.86 -0.45
N ALA A 5 -7.12 -7.86 -0.87
CA ALA A 5 -7.11 -8.35 -2.25
C ALA A 5 -8.47 -8.92 -2.67
N VAL A 6 -9.11 -9.71 -1.81
CA VAL A 6 -10.46 -10.25 -2.07
C VAL A 6 -11.47 -9.12 -2.19
N ILE A 7 -11.48 -8.18 -1.25
CA ILE A 7 -12.40 -7.04 -1.29
C ILE A 7 -12.14 -6.19 -2.55
N LEU A 8 -10.88 -5.94 -2.91
CA LEU A 8 -10.54 -5.17 -4.10
C LEU A 8 -11.03 -5.87 -5.37
N PHE A 9 -10.83 -7.18 -5.46
CA PHE A 9 -11.34 -7.97 -6.58
C PHE A 9 -12.86 -7.88 -6.71
N LEU A 10 -13.59 -7.99 -5.59
CA LEU A 10 -15.05 -7.84 -5.56
C LEU A 10 -15.49 -6.43 -6.00
N ILE A 11 -14.81 -5.39 -5.52
CA ILE A 11 -15.07 -4.01 -5.90
C ILE A 11 -14.87 -3.84 -7.40
N LEU A 12 -13.74 -4.31 -7.94
CA LEU A 12 -13.45 -4.19 -9.37
C LEU A 12 -14.42 -4.99 -10.23
N ALA A 13 -14.81 -6.19 -9.80
CA ALA A 13 -15.83 -6.99 -10.48
C ALA A 13 -17.18 -6.27 -10.58
N TYR A 14 -17.46 -5.35 -9.65
CA TYR A 14 -18.67 -4.52 -9.66
C TYR A 14 -18.50 -3.22 -10.46
N ILE A 15 -17.34 -2.56 -10.34
CA ILE A 15 -17.04 -1.29 -11.02
C ILE A 15 -16.87 -1.48 -12.54
N PHE A 16 -16.17 -2.53 -12.98
CA PHE A 16 -15.89 -2.75 -14.40
C PHE A 16 -17.15 -2.84 -15.28
N PRO A 17 -18.16 -3.67 -14.94
CA PRO A 17 -19.38 -3.75 -15.76
C PRO A 17 -20.28 -2.53 -15.62
N ALA A 18 -20.18 -1.77 -14.53
CA ALA A 18 -20.99 -0.58 -14.30
C ALA A 18 -20.48 0.66 -15.05
N GLY A 19 -19.18 0.72 -15.35
CA GLY A 19 -18.57 1.83 -16.08
C GLY A 19 -18.46 1.59 -17.58
N HIS A 20 -17.51 2.29 -18.19
CA HIS A 20 -17.16 2.16 -19.61
C HIS A 20 -15.77 1.49 -19.77
N PRO A 21 -15.67 0.14 -19.81
CA PRO A 21 -14.39 -0.58 -19.84
C PRO A 21 -13.40 -0.10 -20.92
N LYS A 22 -13.91 0.18 -22.13
CA LYS A 22 -13.08 0.67 -23.24
C LYS A 22 -12.49 2.04 -22.93
N ALA A 23 -13.28 2.95 -22.37
CA ALA A 23 -12.81 4.28 -21.99
C ALA A 23 -11.82 4.21 -20.83
N MET A 24 -12.06 3.32 -19.85
CA MET A 24 -11.16 3.14 -18.70
C MET A 24 -9.78 2.62 -19.13
N VAL A 25 -9.73 1.61 -19.99
CA VAL A 25 -8.46 1.01 -20.46
C VAL A 25 -7.69 1.94 -21.40
N LEU A 26 -8.40 2.72 -22.22
CA LEU A 26 -7.78 3.68 -23.14
C LEU A 26 -7.50 5.05 -22.49
N SER A 27 -7.93 5.25 -21.25
CA SER A 27 -7.68 6.51 -20.53
C SER A 27 -6.23 6.61 -20.06
N GLY A 28 -5.71 7.84 -20.08
CA GLY A 28 -4.39 8.15 -19.57
C GLY A 28 -3.57 8.98 -20.54
N SER A 29 -2.61 9.73 -19.99
CA SER A 29 -1.64 10.50 -20.75
C SER A 29 -0.26 10.32 -20.13
N TRP A 30 0.75 10.03 -20.93
CA TRP A 30 2.13 9.91 -20.48
C TRP A 30 2.78 11.29 -20.34
N THR A 31 2.49 11.96 -19.24
CA THR A 31 3.07 13.27 -18.90
C THR A 31 3.78 13.18 -17.54
N LEU A 32 4.77 14.07 -17.32
CA LEU A 32 5.45 14.16 -16.02
C LEU A 32 4.45 14.36 -14.88
N SER A 33 3.53 15.32 -15.02
CA SER A 33 2.45 15.58 -14.05
C SER A 33 1.39 14.47 -13.97
N GLY A 34 1.40 13.51 -14.90
CA GLY A 34 0.45 12.41 -14.98
C GLY A 34 0.87 11.18 -14.18
N GLY A 35 1.99 11.24 -13.44
CA GLY A 35 2.52 10.14 -12.63
C GLY A 35 3.83 9.55 -13.14
N VAL A 36 4.37 10.02 -14.28
CA VAL A 36 5.71 9.61 -14.73
C VAL A 36 6.77 10.10 -13.75
N ASP A 37 6.57 11.27 -13.15
CA ASP A 37 7.37 11.77 -12.03
C ASP A 37 7.42 10.78 -10.85
N LEU A 38 6.29 10.19 -10.46
CA LEU A 38 6.22 9.18 -9.39
C LEU A 38 7.01 7.92 -9.73
N ILE A 39 7.03 7.49 -11.00
CA ILE A 39 7.84 6.36 -11.46
C ILE A 39 9.33 6.69 -11.32
N LEU A 40 9.75 7.89 -11.74
CA LEU A 40 11.14 8.34 -11.59
C LEU A 40 11.56 8.40 -10.13
N VAL A 41 10.69 8.93 -9.25
CA VAL A 41 10.93 8.95 -7.81
C VAL A 41 11.03 7.54 -7.24
N ALA A 42 10.15 6.61 -7.64
CA ALA A 42 10.21 5.22 -7.21
C ALA A 42 11.52 4.53 -7.64
N LEU A 43 12.01 4.80 -8.86
CA LEU A 43 13.30 4.29 -9.34
C LEU A 43 14.49 4.84 -8.54
N LEU A 44 14.41 6.07 -8.06
CA LEU A 44 15.41 6.62 -7.15
C LEU A 44 15.31 6.01 -5.74
N GLN A 45 14.09 5.79 -5.25
CA GLN A 45 13.82 5.31 -3.90
C GLN A 45 14.10 3.82 -3.71
N VAL A 46 14.05 3.00 -4.77
CA VAL A 46 14.20 1.54 -4.67
C VAL A 46 15.52 1.12 -3.99
N PHE A 47 16.57 1.93 -4.13
CA PHE A 47 17.88 1.66 -3.53
C PHE A 47 17.96 2.02 -2.05
N SER A 48 17.24 3.06 -1.61
CA SER A 48 17.31 3.55 -0.23
C SER A 48 16.19 3.04 0.66
N TYR A 49 15.00 2.77 0.10
CA TYR A 49 13.79 2.37 0.83
C TYR A 49 13.98 1.15 1.73
N PRO A 50 14.60 0.05 1.26
CA PRO A 50 14.80 -1.13 2.10
C PRO A 50 15.64 -0.90 3.36
N PHE A 51 16.47 0.16 3.38
CA PHE A 51 17.40 0.43 4.48
C PHE A 51 16.79 1.32 5.58
N HIS A 52 15.83 2.18 5.25
CA HIS A 52 15.19 3.08 6.22
C HIS A 52 13.79 2.63 6.65
N ASP A 53 13.20 1.65 5.95
CA ASP A 53 11.95 1.03 6.38
C ASP A 53 12.22 0.06 7.56
N PRO A 54 11.68 0.34 8.77
CA PRO A 54 12.00 -0.46 9.95
C PRO A 54 11.51 -1.91 9.83
N VAL A 55 10.44 -2.15 9.07
CA VAL A 55 9.86 -3.49 8.91
C VAL A 55 10.68 -4.32 7.94
N MET A 56 11.15 -3.73 6.84
CA MET A 56 12.07 -4.40 5.91
C MET A 56 13.39 -4.72 6.59
N THR A 57 13.93 -3.79 7.39
CA THR A 57 15.15 -3.98 8.18
C THR A 57 14.99 -5.08 9.23
N ASP A 58 13.91 -5.08 10.02
CA ASP A 58 13.62 -6.14 11.01
C ASP A 58 13.54 -7.52 10.34
N ARG A 59 12.86 -7.62 9.19
CA ARG A 59 12.77 -8.89 8.43
C ARG A 59 14.12 -9.33 7.87
N ALA A 60 15.03 -8.39 7.57
CA ALA A 60 16.37 -8.68 7.07
C ALA A 60 17.26 -9.33 8.13
N PHE A 61 17.10 -8.94 9.38
CA PHE A 61 17.85 -9.55 10.48
C PHE A 61 17.38 -10.96 10.83
N ILE A 62 16.11 -11.29 10.58
CA ILE A 62 15.50 -12.57 11.01
C ILE A 62 15.53 -13.64 9.89
N THR A 63 15.64 -13.24 8.63
CA THR A 63 15.44 -14.14 7.47
C THR A 63 16.74 -14.47 6.73
N GLU A 64 16.94 -15.72 6.33
CA GLU A 64 18.04 -16.10 5.43
C GLU A 64 18.04 -15.26 4.13
N PRO A 65 19.20 -14.80 3.62
CA PRO A 65 19.28 -13.92 2.45
C PRO A 65 18.53 -14.43 1.21
N ARG A 66 18.62 -15.74 0.92
CA ARG A 66 17.93 -16.35 -0.23
C ARG A 66 16.41 -16.33 -0.09
N LYS A 67 15.89 -16.58 1.11
CA LYS A 67 14.44 -16.52 1.38
C LYS A 67 13.95 -15.07 1.35
N MET A 68 14.73 -14.15 1.92
CA MET A 68 14.44 -12.72 1.89
C MET A 68 14.29 -12.19 0.47
N LEU A 69 15.28 -12.42 -0.40
CA LEU A 69 15.24 -11.95 -1.78
C LEU A 69 13.98 -12.45 -2.50
N ARG A 70 13.67 -13.75 -2.39
CA ARG A 70 12.45 -14.32 -2.97
C ARG A 70 11.18 -13.66 -2.43
N SER A 71 11.06 -13.52 -1.11
CA SER A 71 9.90 -12.92 -0.47
C SER A 71 9.70 -11.46 -0.89
N PHE A 72 10.78 -10.66 -0.96
CA PHE A 72 10.72 -9.26 -1.36
C PHE A 72 10.42 -9.09 -2.86
N THR A 73 10.99 -9.94 -3.73
CA THR A 73 10.64 -9.91 -5.14
C THR A 73 9.16 -10.24 -5.36
N VAL A 74 8.64 -11.28 -4.70
CA VAL A 74 7.21 -11.65 -4.81
C VAL A 74 6.32 -10.55 -4.23
N ALA A 75 6.67 -9.99 -3.07
CA ALA A 75 5.93 -8.89 -2.47
C ALA A 75 5.91 -7.64 -3.36
N GLY A 76 7.04 -7.31 -4.00
CA GLY A 76 7.14 -6.21 -4.95
C GLY A 76 6.24 -6.40 -6.17
N ILE A 77 6.25 -7.59 -6.77
CA ILE A 77 5.38 -7.92 -7.92
C ILE A 77 3.90 -7.84 -7.52
N LEU A 78 3.53 -8.43 -6.38
CA LEU A 78 2.15 -8.36 -5.87
C LEU A 78 1.74 -6.93 -5.53
N GLY A 79 2.66 -6.10 -5.02
CA GLY A 79 2.42 -4.69 -4.75
C GLY A 79 2.13 -3.90 -6.03
N VAL A 80 2.94 -4.08 -7.07
CA VAL A 80 2.71 -3.46 -8.39
C VAL A 80 1.35 -3.88 -8.95
N LEU A 81 1.03 -5.18 -8.91
CA LEU A 81 -0.27 -5.68 -9.36
C LEU A 81 -1.42 -5.04 -8.57
N PHE A 82 -1.29 -4.93 -7.25
CA PHE A 82 -2.31 -4.33 -6.40
C PHE A 82 -2.51 -2.83 -6.70
N ILE A 83 -1.42 -2.08 -6.91
CA ILE A 83 -1.48 -0.65 -7.31
C ILE A 83 -2.19 -0.49 -8.65
N LEU A 84 -1.86 -1.33 -9.64
CA LEU A 84 -2.51 -1.30 -10.95
C LEU A 84 -4.01 -1.60 -10.84
N LEU A 85 -4.38 -2.65 -10.11
CA LEU A 85 -5.78 -3.01 -9.88
C LEU A 85 -6.53 -1.88 -9.17
N PHE A 86 -5.96 -1.33 -8.10
CA PHE A 86 -6.58 -0.25 -7.33
C PHE A 86 -6.72 1.04 -8.14
N SER A 87 -5.80 1.32 -9.07
CA SER A 87 -5.85 2.50 -9.94
C SER A 87 -7.13 2.59 -10.77
N PHE A 88 -7.74 1.44 -11.14
CA PHE A 88 -8.99 1.41 -11.87
C PHE A 88 -10.17 2.05 -11.12
N VAL A 89 -10.12 2.04 -9.78
CA VAL A 89 -11.12 2.76 -8.95
C VAL A 89 -11.01 4.27 -9.19
N GLY A 90 -9.79 4.80 -9.23
CA GLY A 90 -9.56 6.22 -9.53
C GLY A 90 -9.84 6.59 -10.98
N ILE A 91 -9.52 5.69 -11.92
CA ILE A 91 -9.85 5.86 -13.34
C ILE A 91 -11.38 5.93 -13.53
N TYR A 92 -12.14 5.05 -12.89
CA TYR A 92 -13.60 5.09 -12.91
C TYR A 92 -14.12 6.44 -12.43
N ASN A 93 -13.64 6.93 -11.28
CA ASN A 93 -14.03 8.25 -10.75
C ASN A 93 -13.87 9.37 -11.79
N ARG A 94 -12.74 9.35 -12.50
CA ARG A 94 -12.37 10.35 -13.50
C ARG A 94 -13.22 10.25 -14.76
N VAL A 95 -13.49 9.04 -15.25
CA VAL A 95 -14.28 8.80 -16.46
C VAL A 95 -15.75 9.15 -16.24
N GLU A 96 -16.31 8.76 -15.10
CA GLU A 96 -17.73 9.03 -14.77
C GLU A 96 -17.96 10.41 -14.17
N GLY A 97 -16.90 11.21 -13.97
CA GLY A 97 -17.02 12.59 -13.49
C GLY A 97 -17.56 12.72 -12.06
N VAL A 98 -17.40 11.69 -11.23
CA VAL A 98 -17.91 11.64 -9.85
C VAL A 98 -17.30 12.76 -8.99
N GLY A 99 -16.01 13.05 -9.19
CA GLY A 99 -15.29 14.11 -8.47
C GLY A 99 -14.99 13.79 -7.01
N GLY A 100 -14.33 14.73 -6.33
CA GLY A 100 -13.92 14.60 -4.93
C GLY A 100 -12.75 13.63 -4.71
N ASN A 101 -12.70 12.99 -3.54
CA ASN A 101 -11.72 11.94 -3.27
C ASN A 101 -12.01 10.74 -4.18
N SER A 102 -11.06 10.39 -5.04
CA SER A 102 -11.22 9.36 -6.08
C SER A 102 -11.62 8.00 -5.52
N THR A 103 -11.14 7.63 -4.34
CA THR A 103 -11.41 6.34 -3.69
C THR A 103 -12.77 6.35 -2.99
N ILE A 104 -12.99 7.33 -2.11
CA ILE A 104 -14.20 7.40 -1.27
C ILE A 104 -15.39 7.86 -2.09
N GLY A 105 -15.20 8.82 -3.00
CA GLY A 105 -16.23 9.33 -3.90
C GLY A 105 -16.74 8.25 -4.84
N THR A 106 -15.85 7.42 -5.40
CA THR A 106 -16.27 6.26 -6.20
C THR A 106 -17.07 5.27 -5.36
N ALA A 107 -16.58 4.95 -4.16
CA ALA A 107 -17.30 4.02 -3.29
C ALA A 107 -18.67 4.55 -2.87
N ALA A 108 -18.78 5.85 -2.60
CA ALA A 108 -20.03 6.52 -2.24
C ALA A 108 -21.03 6.57 -3.41
N ALA A 109 -20.56 6.70 -4.66
CA ALA A 109 -21.41 6.71 -5.85
C ALA A 109 -22.19 5.39 -6.05
N PHE A 110 -21.64 4.28 -5.58
CA PHE A 110 -22.28 2.96 -5.61
C PHE A 110 -23.11 2.63 -4.36
N GLY A 111 -23.17 3.55 -3.39
CA GLY A 111 -23.98 3.42 -2.18
C GLY A 111 -23.27 2.79 -0.98
N LEU A 112 -24.05 2.58 0.10
CA LEU A 112 -23.54 2.23 1.42
C LEU A 112 -22.73 0.92 1.48
N PRO A 113 -23.11 -0.18 0.79
CA PRO A 113 -22.35 -1.43 0.87
C PRO A 113 -20.92 -1.29 0.32
N LEU A 114 -20.74 -0.65 -0.84
CA LEU A 114 -19.41 -0.49 -1.45
C LEU A 114 -18.55 0.47 -0.62
N LEU A 115 -19.15 1.55 -0.11
CA LEU A 115 -18.49 2.48 0.80
C LEU A 115 -18.01 1.77 2.08
N PHE A 116 -18.82 0.89 2.66
CA PHE A 116 -18.45 0.09 3.82
C PHE A 116 -17.25 -0.82 3.51
N PHE A 117 -17.30 -1.60 2.42
CA PHE A 117 -16.20 -2.49 2.05
C PHE A 117 -14.91 -1.74 1.72
N MET A 118 -15.00 -0.59 1.06
CA MET A 118 -13.82 0.26 0.81
C MET A 118 -13.19 0.75 2.11
N ASN A 119 -13.98 1.32 3.02
CA ASN A 119 -13.46 1.78 4.31
C ASN A 119 -12.88 0.63 5.13
N LEU A 120 -13.54 -0.53 5.16
CA LEU A 120 -13.06 -1.71 5.86
C LEU A 120 -11.71 -2.17 5.30
N MET A 121 -11.57 -2.24 3.97
CA MET A 121 -10.30 -2.56 3.32
C MET A 121 -9.19 -1.58 3.72
N MET A 122 -9.45 -0.29 3.57
CA MET A 122 -8.46 0.77 3.84
C MET A 122 -8.04 0.78 5.31
N LEU A 123 -9.00 0.69 6.23
CA LEU A 123 -8.75 0.67 7.67
C LEU A 123 -7.94 -0.55 8.08
N THR A 124 -8.37 -1.76 7.69
CA THR A 124 -7.66 -3.00 8.07
C THR A 124 -6.25 -3.05 7.48
N SER A 125 -6.06 -2.60 6.23
CA SER A 125 -4.75 -2.53 5.59
C SER A 125 -3.83 -1.51 6.28
N GLY A 126 -4.34 -0.31 6.56
CA GLY A 126 -3.60 0.75 7.25
C GLY A 126 -3.18 0.33 8.66
N CYS A 127 -4.13 -0.19 9.46
CA CYS A 127 -3.84 -0.69 10.81
C CYS A 127 -2.80 -1.81 10.80
N SER A 128 -2.86 -2.74 9.83
CA SER A 128 -1.86 -3.82 9.75
C SER A 128 -0.44 -3.32 9.44
N THR A 129 -0.34 -2.24 8.68
CA THR A 129 0.96 -1.61 8.37
C THR A 129 1.50 -0.94 9.63
N ILE A 130 0.67 -0.14 10.32
CA ILE A 130 1.01 0.54 11.57
C ILE A 130 1.47 -0.45 12.64
N ASP A 131 0.76 -1.56 12.81
CA ASP A 131 1.09 -2.61 13.78
C ASP A 131 2.48 -3.19 13.51
N SER A 132 2.75 -3.58 12.26
CA SER A 132 4.08 -4.11 11.89
C SER A 132 5.20 -3.07 12.04
N THR A 133 4.93 -1.81 11.73
CA THR A 133 5.89 -0.71 11.90
C THR A 133 6.24 -0.50 13.36
N PHE A 134 5.25 -0.40 14.25
CA PHE A 134 5.52 -0.23 15.68
C PHE A 134 6.20 -1.44 16.30
N SER A 135 5.82 -2.66 15.90
CA SER A 135 6.49 -3.89 16.36
C SER A 135 7.97 -3.90 15.96
N SER A 136 8.29 -3.59 14.71
CA SER A 136 9.67 -3.58 14.21
C SER A 136 10.51 -2.44 14.81
N ILE A 137 9.94 -1.24 14.97
CA ILE A 137 10.60 -0.13 15.68
C ILE A 137 10.88 -0.54 17.13
N GLY A 138 9.91 -1.13 17.84
CA GLY A 138 10.07 -1.55 19.22
C GLY A 138 11.24 -2.52 19.42
N LYS A 139 11.38 -3.50 18.50
CA LYS A 139 12.52 -4.43 18.52
C LYS A 139 13.85 -3.71 18.27
N LEU A 140 13.95 -2.89 17.22
CA LEU A 140 15.19 -2.18 16.88
C LEU A 140 15.62 -1.26 18.02
N VAL A 141 14.69 -0.48 18.60
CA VAL A 141 14.97 0.37 19.77
C VAL A 141 15.44 -0.47 20.96
N SER A 142 14.83 -1.63 21.21
CA SER A 142 15.20 -2.51 22.32
C SER A 142 16.60 -3.13 22.20
N PHE A 143 17.09 -3.35 20.98
CA PHE A 143 18.42 -3.92 20.74
C PHE A 143 19.51 -2.86 20.53
N GLU A 144 19.18 -1.72 19.92
CA GLU A 144 20.16 -0.69 19.55
C GLU A 144 20.29 0.42 20.57
N VAL A 145 19.17 0.86 21.17
CA VAL A 145 19.15 2.03 22.06
C VAL A 145 19.19 1.63 23.53
N LEU A 146 18.31 0.71 23.95
CA LEU A 146 18.18 0.32 25.35
C LEU A 146 19.45 -0.33 25.95
N PRO A 147 20.23 -1.17 25.25
CA PRO A 147 21.42 -1.77 25.84
C PRO A 147 22.56 -0.76 26.06
N GLY A 148 22.58 0.33 25.28
CA GLY A 148 23.46 1.48 25.52
C GLY A 148 22.95 2.41 26.61
N TRP A 149 21.67 2.32 26.97
CA TRP A 149 21.04 3.08 28.04
C TRP A 149 21.20 2.31 29.35
N LYS A 150 22.17 2.69 30.20
CA LYS A 150 22.26 2.16 31.57
C LYS A 150 20.96 2.49 32.31
N VAL A 151 20.03 1.53 32.37
CA VAL A 151 18.71 1.65 33.02
C VAL A 151 18.84 1.89 34.53
N ASP A 152 20.05 1.73 35.09
CA ASP A 152 20.41 1.99 36.49
C ASP A 152 20.21 3.45 36.97
N LYS A 153 19.84 4.40 36.11
CA LYS A 153 19.63 5.81 36.52
C LYS A 153 18.17 6.26 36.63
N VAL A 154 17.20 5.38 36.36
CA VAL A 154 15.77 5.76 36.35
C VAL A 154 14.98 5.13 37.52
N VAL A 155 15.62 4.28 38.31
CA VAL A 155 15.04 3.72 39.54
C VAL A 155 15.92 4.06 40.74
N LEU A 156 15.98 5.34 41.08
CA LEU A 156 16.33 5.85 42.42
C LEU A 156 15.57 7.16 42.63
#